data_AF-A0A9E4Z7F3-F1
#
_entry.id   AF-A0A9E4Z7F3-F1
#
_cell.length_a   1.000
_cell.length_b   1.000
_cell.length_c   1.000
_cell.angle_alpha   90.00
_cell.angle_beta   90.00
_cell.angle_gamma   90.00
#
_symmetry.space_group_name_H-M   'P 1'
#
loop_
_entity.id
_entity.type
_entity.pdbx_description
1 polymer ?
#
loop_
_entity_poly.entity_id
_entity_poly.type
_entity_poly.pdbx_seq_one_letter_code
_entity_poly.pdbx_strand_id
1 'polypeptide(L)'
;MRQGGGRGNGNDHFDELIGATELFVYQTPNKKPKGFESLKLFLEASECELIFTVDVPPELKNYETFRITHRSGEKIPDPVLRRCHSWAHGRNFLHSFFKPMYG
;
A
#
# COMPACT_ATOMS: atom_id res chain seq x y z
N MET A 1 -4.48 24.92 11.10
CA MET A 1 -5.44 24.51 10.05
C MET A 1 -5.61 22.99 10.16
N ARG A 2 -6.68 22.50 10.78
CA ARG A 2 -6.98 21.06 10.84
C ARG A 2 -7.82 20.72 9.61
N GLN A 3 -7.20 20.16 8.57
CA GLN A 3 -7.96 19.57 7.47
C GLN A 3 -8.65 18.33 8.02
N GLY A 4 -9.96 18.44 8.19
CA GLY A 4 -10.84 17.32 8.51
C GLY A 4 -10.84 16.31 7.38
N GLY A 5 -10.99 15.04 7.76
CA GLY A 5 -10.90 13.86 6.90
C GLY A 5 -11.78 13.93 5.65
N GLY A 6 -11.13 14.07 4.50
CA GLY A 6 -11.73 13.80 3.20
C GLY A 6 -11.68 12.29 2.94
N ARG A 7 -12.85 11.64 2.86
CA ARG A 7 -12.99 10.25 2.39
C ARG A 7 -12.74 10.18 0.88
N GLY A 8 -11.52 10.49 0.45
CA GLY A 8 -11.06 10.30 -0.92
C GLY A 8 -10.64 8.86 -1.15
N ASN A 9 -10.55 8.45 -2.41
CA ASN A 9 -9.90 7.19 -2.80
C ASN A 9 -8.39 7.36 -3.03
N GLY A 10 -7.83 8.51 -2.62
CA GLY A 10 -6.42 8.88 -2.80
C GLY A 10 -6.02 9.29 -4.22
N ASN A 11 -6.96 9.40 -5.16
CA ASN A 11 -6.62 9.78 -6.53
C ASN A 11 -6.00 11.19 -6.65
N ASP A 12 -6.21 12.05 -5.66
CA ASP A 12 -5.69 13.41 -5.58
C ASP A 12 -4.18 13.50 -5.40
N HIS A 13 -3.52 12.43 -4.96
CA HIS A 13 -2.07 12.36 -4.77
C HIS A 13 -1.46 11.05 -5.32
N PHE A 14 -2.14 10.44 -6.30
CA PHE A 14 -1.66 9.18 -6.89
C PHE A 14 -0.34 9.33 -7.65
N ASP A 15 -0.11 10.49 -8.27
CA ASP A 15 1.12 10.83 -8.99
C ASP A 15 2.36 10.74 -8.09
N GLU A 16 2.22 11.01 -6.80
CA GLU A 16 3.29 10.87 -5.81
C GLU A 16 3.77 9.41 -5.67
N LEU A 17 2.95 8.41 -6.00
CA LEU A 17 3.31 6.99 -5.90
C LEU A 17 3.96 6.44 -7.18
N ILE A 18 3.73 7.08 -8.34
CA ILE A 18 4.16 6.53 -9.65
C ILE A 18 5.68 6.31 -9.69
N GLY A 19 6.10 5.07 -9.96
CA GLY A 19 7.52 4.68 -9.95
C GLY A 19 8.03 4.15 -8.61
N ALA A 20 7.17 3.95 -7.61
CA ALA A 20 7.52 3.25 -6.38
C ALA A 20 7.83 1.78 -6.65
N THR A 21 8.85 1.24 -5.99
CA THR A 21 9.18 -0.19 -5.99
C THR A 21 8.58 -0.92 -4.79
N GLU A 22 8.21 -0.18 -3.75
CA GLU A 22 7.58 -0.70 -2.55
C GLU A 22 6.41 0.18 -2.09
N LEU A 23 5.34 -0.45 -1.64
CA LEU A 23 4.20 0.19 -0.98
C LEU A 23 3.90 -0.55 0.33
N PHE A 24 3.94 0.15 1.45
CA PHE A 24 3.64 -0.38 2.77
C PHE A 24 2.24 0.01 3.18
N VAL A 25 1.50 -0.92 3.80
CA VAL A 25 0.18 -0.65 4.36
C VAL A 25 0.14 -1.14 5.80
N TYR A 26 -0.27 -0.25 6.70
CA TYR A 26 -0.33 -0.49 8.14
C TYR A 26 -1.78 -0.72 8.55
N GLN A 27 -2.16 -1.98 8.73
CA GLN A 27 -3.51 -2.36 9.11
C GLN A 27 -3.67 -2.32 10.63
N THR A 28 -4.83 -1.85 11.09
CA THR A 28 -5.19 -2.01 12.51
C THR A 28 -5.28 -3.51 12.83
N PRO A 29 -4.68 -3.99 13.93
CA PRO A 29 -4.69 -5.41 14.28
C PRO A 29 -6.09 -6.02 14.39
N ASN A 30 -6.17 -7.34 14.29
CA ASN A 30 -7.37 -8.15 14.50
C ASN A 30 -8.53 -7.84 13.54
N LYS A 31 -8.24 -7.24 12.38
CA LYS A 31 -9.22 -7.04 11.31
C LYS A 31 -8.89 -7.96 10.14
N LYS A 32 -9.92 -8.61 9.60
CA LYS A 32 -9.87 -9.21 8.27
C LYS A 32 -10.52 -8.23 7.29
N PRO A 33 -9.78 -7.32 6.64
CA PRO A 33 -10.40 -6.31 5.83
C PRO A 33 -11.15 -6.94 4.65
N LYS A 34 -12.38 -6.48 4.41
CA LYS A 34 -13.17 -6.88 3.25
C LYS A 34 -12.34 -6.70 1.98
N GLY A 35 -12.35 -7.69 1.09
CA GLY A 35 -11.64 -7.62 -0.20
C GLY A 35 -10.12 -7.78 -0.11
N PHE A 36 -9.56 -8.19 1.03
CA PHE A 36 -8.13 -8.51 1.15
C PHE A 36 -7.73 -9.70 0.27
N GLU A 37 -8.51 -10.77 0.27
CA GLU A 37 -8.24 -11.93 -0.59
C GLU A 37 -8.33 -11.58 -2.08
N SER A 38 -9.30 -10.74 -2.48
CA SER A 38 -9.36 -10.23 -3.85
C SER A 38 -8.15 -9.35 -4.20
N LEU A 39 -7.61 -8.59 -3.24
CA LEU A 39 -6.39 -7.81 -3.44
C LEU A 39 -5.20 -8.74 -3.66
N LYS A 40 -5.02 -9.78 -2.84
CA LYS A 40 -3.93 -10.76 -2.99
C LYS A 40 -3.96 -11.44 -4.36
N LEU A 41 -5.12 -11.96 -4.77
CA LEU A 41 -5.27 -12.61 -6.08
C LEU A 41 -4.92 -11.65 -7.23
N PHE A 42 -5.32 -10.39 -7.11
CA PHE A 42 -4.98 -9.38 -8.10
C PHE A 42 -3.46 -9.08 -8.13
N LEU A 43 -2.81 -9.00 -6.97
CA LEU A 43 -1.36 -8.80 -6.88
C LEU A 43 -0.61 -9.94 -7.55
N GLU A 44 -0.98 -11.19 -7.22
CA GLU A 44 -0.39 -12.39 -7.80
C GLU A 44 -0.54 -12.43 -9.33
N ALA A 45 -1.74 -12.13 -9.84
CA ALA A 45 -2.00 -12.05 -11.28
C ALA A 45 -1.24 -10.91 -11.98
N SER A 46 -0.74 -9.93 -11.22
CA SER A 46 0.03 -8.77 -11.72
C SER A 46 1.52 -8.90 -11.44
N GLU A 47 2.01 -10.12 -11.20
CA GLU A 47 3.42 -10.43 -10.89
C GLU A 47 3.97 -9.66 -9.68
N CYS A 48 3.07 -9.18 -8.83
CA CYS A 48 3.37 -8.55 -7.57
C CYS A 48 3.15 -9.54 -6.43
N GLU A 49 3.67 -9.20 -5.28
CA GLU A 49 3.48 -9.99 -4.06
C GLU A 49 3.23 -9.10 -2.85
N LEU A 50 2.68 -9.72 -1.82
CA LEU A 50 2.42 -9.13 -0.52
C LEU A 50 3.22 -9.90 0.51
N ILE A 51 4.07 -9.19 1.26
CA ILE A 51 4.95 -9.75 2.27
C ILE A 51 4.63 -9.07 3.60
N PHE A 52 4.14 -9.84 4.59
CA PHE A 52 4.00 -9.32 5.94
C PHE A 52 5.37 -9.05 6.55
N THR A 53 5.52 -7.91 7.22
CA THR A 53 6.81 -7.47 7.77
C THR A 53 6.65 -6.85 9.15
N VAL A 54 7.69 -7.01 9.96
CA VAL A 54 7.87 -6.35 11.27
C VAL A 54 8.93 -5.25 11.22
N ASP A 55 9.59 -5.09 10.07
CA ASP A 55 10.57 -4.03 9.82
C ASP A 55 9.84 -2.72 9.53
N VAL A 56 9.38 -2.07 10.59
CA VAL A 56 8.59 -0.85 10.55
C VAL A 56 9.07 0.13 11.61
N PRO A 57 8.85 1.44 11.44
CA PRO A 57 9.16 2.42 12.46
C PRO A 57 8.54 2.07 13.82
N PRO A 58 9.22 2.35 14.96
CA PRO A 58 8.73 2.00 16.30
C PRO A 58 7.32 2.50 16.62
N GLU A 59 6.91 3.63 16.05
CA GLU A 59 5.58 4.22 16.19
C GLU A 59 4.47 3.42 15.47
N LEU A 60 4.84 2.57 14.51
CA LEU A 60 3.92 1.72 13.73
C LEU A 60 3.97 0.24 14.14
N LYS A 61 4.78 -0.15 15.13
CA LYS A 61 4.94 -1.56 15.57
C LYS A 61 3.65 -2.25 16.01
N ASN A 62 2.62 -1.47 16.38
CA ASN A 62 1.32 -1.98 16.81
C ASN A 62 0.37 -2.25 15.63
N TYR A 63 0.80 -2.02 14.40
CA TYR A 63 0.01 -2.31 13.20
C TYR A 63 0.46 -3.63 12.58
N GLU A 64 -0.50 -4.39 12.05
CA GLU A 64 -0.17 -5.51 11.16
C GLU A 64 0.23 -4.92 9.81
N THR A 65 1.51 -5.05 9.48
CA THR A 65 2.09 -4.37 8.32
C THR A 65 2.44 -5.35 7.23
N PHE A 66 2.15 -4.96 5.99
CA PHE A 66 2.63 -5.68 4.83
C PHE A 66 3.19 -4.72 3.79
N ARG A 67 4.19 -5.21 3.07
CA ARG A 67 4.80 -4.57 1.91
C ARG A 67 4.27 -5.22 0.64
N ILE A 68 3.94 -4.40 -0.35
CA ILE A 68 3.66 -4.80 -1.72
C ILE A 68 4.88 -4.44 -2.56
N THR A 69 5.30 -5.36 -3.42
CA THR A 69 6.42 -5.17 -4.35
C THR A 69 6.23 -6.01 -5.61
N HIS A 70 6.93 -5.66 -6.70
CA HIS A 70 6.99 -6.50 -7.89
C HIS A 70 7.99 -7.64 -7.67
N ARG A 71 7.69 -8.87 -8.13
CA ARG A 71 8.53 -10.05 -7.87
C ARG A 71 9.94 -9.96 -8.45
N SER A 72 10.14 -9.17 -9.51
CA SER A 72 11.47 -8.91 -10.10
C SER A 72 12.26 -7.79 -9.40
N GLY A 73 11.65 -7.09 -8.42
CA GLY A 73 12.23 -5.90 -7.77
C GLY A 73 12.08 -4.61 -8.58
N GLU A 74 11.38 -4.66 -9.72
CA GLU A 74 11.09 -3.49 -10.55
C GLU A 74 10.00 -2.58 -9.95
N LYS A 75 9.73 -1.47 -10.64
CA LYS A 75 8.65 -0.54 -10.30
C LYS A 75 7.32 -1.30 -10.27
N ILE A 76 6.51 -1.03 -9.24
CA ILE A 76 5.16 -1.58 -9.14
C ILE A 76 4.34 -0.98 -10.29
N PRO A 77 3.62 -1.79 -11.09
CA PRO A 77 2.79 -1.28 -12.17
C PRO A 77 1.76 -0.26 -11.68
N ASP A 78 1.56 0.84 -12.40
CA ASP A 78 0.61 1.90 -12.02
C ASP A 78 -0.81 1.40 -11.71
N PRO A 79 -1.38 0.42 -12.44
CA PRO A 79 -2.69 -0.14 -12.08
C PRO A 79 -2.69 -0.83 -10.72
N VAL A 80 -1.57 -1.44 -10.35
CA VAL A 80 -1.38 -2.08 -9.05
C VAL A 80 -1.27 -1.04 -7.95
N LEU A 81 -0.40 -0.03 -8.12
CA LEU A 81 -0.28 1.08 -7.19
C LEU A 81 -1.64 1.73 -6.93
N ARG A 82 -2.40 2.03 -7.99
CA ARG A 82 -3.71 2.69 -7.88
C ARG A 82 -4.68 1.85 -7.06
N ARG A 83 -4.77 0.56 -7.36
CA ARG A 83 -5.69 -0.34 -6.68
C ARG A 83 -5.34 -0.50 -5.21
N CYS A 84 -4.06 -0.68 -4.88
CA CYS A 84 -3.59 -0.80 -3.50
C CYS A 84 -3.79 0.50 -2.70
N HIS A 85 -3.47 1.64 -3.32
CA HIS A 85 -3.63 2.96 -2.73
C HIS A 85 -5.11 3.27 -2.42
N SER A 86 -6.00 3.10 -3.40
CA SER A 86 -7.44 3.25 -3.19
C SER A 86 -8.00 2.23 -2.19
N TRP A 87 -7.44 1.03 -2.14
CA TRP A 87 -7.85 0.02 -1.15
C TRP A 87 -7.49 0.45 0.28
N ALA A 88 -6.28 1.00 0.50
CA ALA A 88 -5.83 1.50 1.79
C ALA A 88 -6.68 2.70 2.25
N HIS A 89 -6.86 3.69 1.37
CA HIS A 89 -7.70 4.87 1.63
C HIS A 89 -9.15 4.49 1.95
N GLY A 90 -9.76 3.60 1.17
CA GLY A 90 -11.13 3.15 1.40
C GLY A 90 -11.35 2.44 2.75
N ARG A 91 -10.27 2.05 3.45
CA ARG A 91 -10.28 1.42 4.77
C ARG A 91 -9.68 2.31 5.86
N ASN A 92 -9.26 3.53 5.52
CA ASN A 92 -8.57 4.45 6.42
C ASN A 92 -7.31 3.81 7.04
N PHE A 93 -6.55 3.08 6.23
CA PHE A 93 -5.26 2.55 6.63
C PHE A 93 -4.14 3.54 6.31
N LEU A 94 -3.22 3.69 7.26
CA LEU A 94 -1.97 4.37 6.99
C LEU A 94 -1.21 3.56 5.93
N HIS A 95 -0.47 4.27 5.09
CA HIS A 95 0.38 3.66 4.09
C HIS A 95 1.51 4.62 3.71
N SER A 96 2.61 4.07 3.24
CA SER A 96 3.80 4.81 2.79
C SER A 96 4.42 4.06 1.61
N PHE A 97 5.32 4.71 0.86
CA PHE A 97 5.93 4.10 -0.31
C PHE A 97 7.42 4.42 -0.39
N PHE A 98 8.16 3.60 -1.12
CA PHE A 98 9.57 3.81 -1.42
C PHE A 98 9.76 3.99 -2.92
N LYS A 99 10.46 5.07 -3.28
CA LYS A 99 10.92 5.35 -4.64
C LYS A 99 12.45 5.37 -4.65
N PRO A 100 13.11 4.53 -5.45
CA PRO A 100 14.54 4.66 -5.63
C PRO A 100 14.86 6.01 -6.30
N MET A 101 15.90 6.69 -5.80
CA MET A 101 16.34 8.00 -6.32
C MET A 101 16.85 7.93 -7.78
N TYR A 102 17.22 6.73 -8.24
CA TYR A 102 17.65 6.43 -9.60
C TYR A 102 17.04 5.09 -10.02
N GLY A 103 16.30 5.07 -11.13
CA GLY A 103 15.76 3.83 -11.70
C GLY A 103 15.03 4.06 -13.00
#